data_AF-A0AA88XVJ3-F1
#
_entry.id   AF-A0AA88XVJ3-F1
#
_cell.length_a   1.000
_cell.length_b   1.000
_cell.length_c   1.000
_cell.angle_alpha   90.00
_cell.angle_beta   90.00
_cell.angle_gamma   90.00
#
_symmetry.space_group_name_H-M   'P 1'
#
loop_
_entity.id
_entity.type
_entity.pdbx_description
1 polymer ?
#
loop_
_entity_poly.entity_id
_entity_poly.type
_entity_poly.pdbx_seq_one_letter_code
_entity_poly.pdbx_strand_id
1 'polypeptide(L)'
;MALQDEEQSQIITAWHKAFEQCTDYDLWGQPIEAIDGYQRLSKQLHNFANRQTDGDLFSDEQKKILDKIAICLDLRCKALQAPGTVEGILLDDLKRIGKTLQSVLNQRCRDFPVDVAAAQLQAQTLNQIRSSQSNDVNGDDRQVVRARGSLLPKPLPLAGMTLITVRVERIGLKDATQYIDPFISISVKDSAGTDLTTSQDTPVAAHKEEQYVKFSDDVHIQKSLDSLPMGFAIFFEFKHFKPKKKVVSTKCWAFMEKDEIKEGPVVLELYKKPTDYKRKSIKLLTVKPLYLHLKVLFNN
;
A
#
# COMPACT_ATOMS: atom_id res chain seq x y z
N MET A 1 -3.69 -43.03 -8.96
CA MET A 1 -3.20 -42.45 -7.70
C MET A 1 -1.73 -42.06 -7.82
N ALA A 2 -0.75 -42.97 -7.71
CA ALA A 2 0.67 -42.58 -7.74
C ALA A 2 1.12 -41.79 -9.01
N LEU A 3 0.66 -42.19 -10.20
CA LEU A 3 0.97 -41.47 -11.46
C LEU A 3 0.31 -40.09 -11.55
N GLN A 4 -0.88 -39.93 -10.95
CA GLN A 4 -1.63 -38.66 -10.94
C GLN A 4 -0.98 -37.66 -9.98
N ASP A 5 -0.52 -38.13 -8.82
CA ASP A 5 0.17 -37.30 -7.82
C ASP A 5 1.54 -36.82 -8.36
N GLU A 6 2.23 -37.67 -9.12
CA GLU A 6 3.48 -37.33 -9.78
C GLU A 6 3.27 -36.29 -10.91
N GLU A 7 2.22 -36.45 -11.72
CA GLU A 7 1.85 -35.49 -12.77
C GLU A 7 1.46 -34.12 -12.18
N GLN A 8 0.64 -34.08 -11.12
CA GLN A 8 0.30 -32.83 -10.43
C GLN A 8 1.55 -32.14 -9.87
N SER A 9 2.48 -32.90 -9.29
CA SER A 9 3.72 -32.38 -8.72
C SER A 9 4.64 -31.74 -9.76
N GLN A 10 4.77 -32.37 -10.93
CA GLN A 10 5.56 -31.81 -12.03
C GLN A 10 4.95 -30.50 -12.54
N ILE A 11 3.62 -30.45 -12.71
CA ILE A 11 2.92 -29.25 -13.18
C ILE A 11 3.06 -28.11 -12.18
N ILE A 12 2.85 -28.35 -10.89
CA ILE A 12 2.99 -27.32 -9.85
C ILE A 12 4.43 -26.83 -9.76
N THR A 13 5.42 -27.71 -9.88
CA THR A 13 6.83 -27.31 -9.89
C THR A 13 7.15 -26.40 -11.08
N ALA A 14 6.61 -26.71 -12.27
CA ALA A 14 6.76 -25.87 -13.45
C ALA A 14 6.09 -24.50 -13.27
N TRP A 15 4.87 -24.47 -12.71
CA TRP A 15 4.17 -23.22 -12.39
C TRP A 15 4.91 -22.39 -11.35
N HIS A 16 5.47 -23.01 -10.32
CA HIS A 16 6.25 -22.31 -9.32
C HIS A 16 7.50 -21.67 -9.91
N LYS A 17 8.22 -22.40 -10.76
CA LYS A 17 9.40 -21.86 -11.45
C LYS A 17 9.04 -20.69 -12.36
N ALA A 18 7.93 -20.81 -13.11
CA ALA A 18 7.41 -19.72 -13.93
C ALA A 18 7.05 -18.51 -13.06
N PHE A 19 6.38 -18.73 -11.93
CA PHE A 19 6.03 -17.70 -10.96
C PHE A 19 7.26 -16.95 -10.45
N GLU A 20 8.28 -17.67 -9.97
CA GLU A 20 9.54 -17.07 -9.49
C GLU A 20 10.20 -16.19 -10.57
N GLN A 21 10.30 -16.72 -11.80
CA GLN A 21 10.87 -15.98 -12.92
C GLN A 21 10.09 -14.69 -13.21
N CYS A 22 8.75 -14.72 -13.15
CA CYS A 22 7.94 -13.52 -13.33
C CYS A 22 8.17 -12.50 -12.19
N THR A 23 8.29 -12.97 -10.94
CA THR A 23 8.58 -12.08 -9.81
C THR A 23 9.98 -11.47 -9.85
N ASP A 24 10.94 -12.15 -10.47
CA ASP A 24 12.27 -11.62 -10.73
C ASP A 24 12.23 -10.51 -11.78
N TYR A 25 11.52 -10.71 -12.90
CA TYR A 25 11.31 -9.65 -13.90
C TYR A 25 10.62 -8.43 -13.29
N ASP A 26 9.59 -8.64 -12.47
CA ASP A 26 8.88 -7.58 -11.77
C ASP A 26 9.83 -6.81 -10.83
N LEU A 27 10.63 -7.54 -10.04
CA LEU A 27 11.64 -6.97 -9.14
C LEU A 27 12.73 -6.19 -9.88
N TRP A 28 13.16 -6.67 -11.05
CA TRP A 28 14.19 -6.04 -11.88
C TRP A 28 13.66 -4.84 -12.69
N GLY A 29 12.36 -4.52 -12.58
CA GLY A 29 11.76 -3.43 -13.33
C GLY A 29 11.59 -3.75 -14.81
N GLN A 30 11.33 -5.01 -15.15
CA GLN A 30 11.01 -5.50 -16.49
C GLN A 30 9.51 -5.81 -16.60
N PRO A 31 8.64 -4.77 -16.72
CA PRO A 31 7.20 -4.94 -16.62
C PRO A 31 6.60 -5.71 -17.80
N ILE A 32 7.18 -5.61 -19.00
CA ILE A 32 6.66 -6.28 -20.21
C ILE A 32 6.79 -7.80 -20.04
N GLU A 33 7.97 -8.25 -19.64
CA GLU A 33 8.31 -9.65 -19.39
C GLU A 33 7.52 -10.21 -18.20
N ALA A 34 7.41 -9.43 -17.12
CA ALA A 34 6.61 -9.80 -15.96
C ALA A 34 5.12 -9.97 -16.34
N ILE A 35 4.54 -9.03 -17.08
CA ILE A 35 3.13 -9.08 -17.52
C ILE A 35 2.89 -10.28 -18.42
N ASP A 36 3.72 -10.52 -19.45
CA ASP A 36 3.54 -11.68 -20.36
C ASP A 36 3.60 -13.00 -19.58
N GLY A 37 4.57 -13.12 -18.67
CA GLY A 37 4.73 -14.30 -17.83
C GLY A 37 3.55 -14.53 -16.89
N TYR A 38 3.11 -13.49 -16.17
CA TYR A 38 1.95 -13.57 -15.27
C TYR A 38 0.66 -13.87 -16.02
N GLN A 39 0.40 -13.26 -17.18
CA GLN A 39 -0.79 -13.54 -17.99
C GLN A 39 -0.81 -14.98 -18.49
N ARG A 40 0.34 -15.50 -18.94
CA ARG A 40 0.47 -16.88 -19.39
C ARG A 40 0.19 -17.86 -18.25
N LEU A 41 0.76 -17.61 -17.08
CA LEU A 41 0.56 -18.45 -15.90
C LEU A 41 -0.90 -18.38 -15.41
N SER A 42 -1.47 -17.18 -15.28
CA SER A 42 -2.87 -16.96 -14.91
C SER A 42 -3.83 -17.74 -15.81
N LYS A 43 -3.66 -17.65 -17.13
CA LYS A 43 -4.49 -18.38 -18.10
C LYS A 43 -4.40 -19.89 -17.92
N GLN A 44 -3.22 -20.43 -17.62
CA GLN A 44 -3.07 -21.86 -17.33
C GLN A 44 -3.83 -22.25 -16.06
N LEU A 45 -3.66 -21.50 -14.99
CA LEU A 45 -4.31 -21.76 -13.71
C LEU A 45 -5.85 -21.68 -13.83
N HIS A 46 -6.39 -20.66 -14.50
CA HIS A 46 -7.83 -20.58 -14.78
C HIS A 46 -8.34 -21.75 -15.62
N ASN A 47 -7.58 -22.20 -16.62
CA ASN A 47 -7.96 -23.35 -17.43
C ASN A 47 -8.06 -24.63 -16.58
N PHE A 48 -7.14 -24.84 -15.63
CA PHE A 48 -7.21 -25.99 -14.73
C PHE A 48 -8.29 -25.84 -13.65
N ALA A 49 -8.54 -24.61 -13.18
CA ALA A 49 -9.60 -24.34 -12.22
C ALA A 49 -11.01 -24.55 -12.82
N ASN A 50 -11.22 -24.17 -14.08
CA ASN A 50 -12.52 -24.22 -14.75
C ASN A 50 -12.76 -25.50 -15.57
N ARG A 51 -11.79 -26.41 -15.65
CA ARG A 51 -12.00 -27.73 -16.28
C ARG A 51 -13.07 -28.50 -15.50
N GLN A 52 -14.07 -28.98 -16.24
CA GLN A 52 -15.11 -29.87 -15.74
C GLN A 52 -15.13 -31.10 -16.66
N THR A 53 -14.31 -32.10 -16.35
CA THR A 53 -14.24 -33.36 -17.09
C THR A 53 -14.05 -34.53 -16.13
N ASP A 54 -14.64 -35.68 -16.46
CA ASP A 54 -14.40 -36.92 -15.72
C ASP A 54 -12.90 -37.26 -15.70
N GLY A 55 -12.33 -37.44 -14.51
CA GLY A 55 -10.90 -37.71 -14.31
C GLY A 55 -10.05 -36.47 -14.00
N ASP A 56 -10.64 -35.43 -13.40
CA ASP A 56 -9.93 -34.19 -13.10
C ASP A 56 -8.63 -34.38 -12.30
N LEU A 57 -7.60 -33.71 -12.78
CA LEU A 57 -6.26 -33.77 -12.21
C LEU A 57 -6.18 -33.04 -10.86
N PHE A 58 -7.10 -32.14 -10.54
CA PHE A 58 -7.11 -31.41 -9.27
C PHE A 58 -8.48 -31.54 -8.60
N SER A 59 -8.49 -31.66 -7.27
CA SER A 59 -9.72 -31.60 -6.47
C SER A 59 -10.36 -30.20 -6.53
N ASP A 60 -11.65 -30.11 -6.22
CA ASP A 60 -12.38 -28.83 -6.22
C ASP A 60 -11.79 -27.79 -5.27
N GLU A 61 -11.23 -28.22 -4.14
CA GLU A 61 -10.55 -27.33 -3.20
C GLU A 61 -9.25 -26.79 -3.78
N GLN A 62 -8.46 -27.63 -4.45
CA GLN A 62 -7.25 -27.22 -5.16
C GLN A 62 -7.57 -26.26 -6.30
N LYS A 63 -8.62 -26.55 -7.09
CA LYS A 63 -9.09 -25.68 -8.18
C LYS A 63 -9.47 -24.28 -7.68
N LYS A 64 -10.15 -24.18 -6.54
CA LYS A 64 -10.46 -22.88 -5.90
C LYS A 64 -9.19 -22.11 -5.52
N ILE A 65 -8.16 -22.81 -5.03
CA ILE A 65 -6.87 -22.17 -4.72
C ILE A 65 -6.18 -21.70 -6.01
N LEU A 66 -6.14 -22.55 -7.06
CA LEU A 66 -5.56 -22.20 -8.35
C LEU A 66 -6.25 -20.96 -8.96
N ASP A 67 -7.57 -20.88 -8.88
CA ASP A 67 -8.34 -19.73 -9.36
C ASP A 67 -8.00 -18.45 -8.59
N LYS A 68 -7.90 -18.53 -7.26
CA LYS A 68 -7.46 -17.40 -6.41
C LYS A 68 -6.07 -16.90 -6.79
N ILE A 69 -5.12 -17.82 -7.05
CA ILE A 69 -3.77 -17.45 -7.50
C ILE A 69 -3.84 -16.73 -8.86
N ALA A 70 -4.61 -17.27 -9.81
CA ALA A 70 -4.78 -16.68 -11.13
C ALA A 70 -5.32 -15.24 -11.05
N ILE A 71 -6.34 -15.00 -10.22
CA ILE A 71 -6.90 -13.66 -9.99
C ILE A 71 -5.84 -12.70 -9.45
N CYS A 72 -4.99 -13.13 -8.50
CA CYS A 72 -3.91 -12.29 -7.98
C CYS A 72 -2.87 -11.94 -9.06
N LEU A 73 -2.54 -12.87 -9.96
CA LEU A 73 -1.65 -12.61 -11.09
C LEU A 73 -2.26 -11.56 -12.04
N ASP A 74 -3.56 -11.67 -12.35
CA ASP A 74 -4.27 -10.71 -13.19
C ASP A 74 -4.31 -9.31 -12.55
N LEU A 75 -4.52 -9.23 -11.24
CA LEU A 75 -4.47 -7.97 -10.49
C LEU A 75 -3.06 -7.36 -10.51
N ARG A 76 -2.00 -8.17 -10.50
CA ARG A 76 -0.62 -7.66 -10.65
C ARG A 76 -0.37 -7.12 -12.05
N CYS A 77 -0.82 -7.84 -13.08
CA CYS A 77 -0.73 -7.38 -14.46
C CYS A 77 -1.35 -5.98 -14.62
N LYS A 78 -2.53 -5.76 -14.04
CA LYS A 78 -3.20 -4.45 -14.04
C LYS A 78 -2.37 -3.38 -13.34
N ALA A 79 -1.78 -3.69 -12.18
CA ALA A 79 -0.90 -2.77 -11.45
C ALA A 79 0.34 -2.36 -12.29
N LEU A 80 0.94 -3.32 -12.99
CA LEU A 80 2.13 -3.09 -13.82
C LEU A 80 1.81 -2.33 -15.12
N GLN A 81 0.62 -2.50 -15.69
CA GLN A 81 0.18 -1.81 -16.90
C GLN A 81 -0.14 -0.32 -16.67
N ALA A 82 -0.45 0.07 -15.43
CA ALA A 82 -0.79 1.44 -15.07
C ALA A 82 0.06 1.93 -13.88
N PRO A 83 1.38 2.12 -14.06
CA PRO A 83 2.27 2.58 -12.99
C PRO A 83 1.85 3.96 -12.50
N GLY A 84 1.64 4.09 -11.19
CA GLY A 84 1.11 5.30 -10.55
C GLY A 84 -0.39 5.26 -10.23
N THR A 85 -1.05 4.12 -10.44
CA THR A 85 -2.46 3.92 -10.07
C THR A 85 -2.59 3.03 -8.83
N VAL A 86 -3.70 3.23 -8.12
CA VAL A 86 -4.06 2.60 -6.83
C VAL A 86 -4.57 1.16 -7.03
N GLU A 87 -4.53 0.64 -8.27
CA GLU A 87 -5.15 -0.63 -8.66
C GLU A 87 -4.15 -1.80 -8.59
N GLY A 88 -4.56 -2.88 -7.92
CA GLY A 88 -3.94 -4.20 -8.01
C GLY A 88 -3.20 -4.64 -6.75
N ILE A 89 -2.39 -5.69 -6.88
CA ILE A 89 -1.67 -6.33 -5.77
C ILE A 89 -0.20 -5.88 -5.74
N LEU A 90 0.37 -5.70 -4.54
CA LEU A 90 1.79 -5.39 -4.37
C LEU A 90 2.66 -6.61 -4.68
N LEU A 91 3.91 -6.38 -5.12
CA LEU A 91 4.86 -7.46 -5.37
C LEU A 91 5.13 -8.29 -4.10
N ASP A 92 5.20 -7.64 -2.94
CA ASP A 92 5.42 -8.31 -1.66
C ASP A 92 4.26 -9.23 -1.27
N ASP A 93 3.02 -8.82 -1.56
CA ASP A 93 1.82 -9.64 -1.35
C ASP A 93 1.80 -10.80 -2.34
N LEU A 94 2.16 -10.54 -3.60
CA LEU A 94 2.26 -11.57 -4.63
C LEU A 94 3.30 -12.64 -4.25
N LYS A 95 4.51 -12.24 -3.82
CA LYS A 95 5.56 -13.18 -3.40
C LYS A 95 5.11 -14.13 -2.27
N ARG A 96 4.20 -13.70 -1.39
CA ARG A 96 3.62 -14.57 -0.35
C ARG A 96 2.73 -15.67 -0.93
N ILE A 97 2.14 -15.46 -2.10
CA ILE A 97 1.32 -16.44 -2.83
C ILE A 97 2.18 -17.56 -3.43
N GLY A 98 3.47 -17.32 -3.74
CA GLY A 98 4.37 -18.35 -4.27
C GLY A 98 4.42 -19.63 -3.42
N LYS A 99 4.47 -19.48 -2.09
CA LYS A 99 4.42 -20.63 -1.16
C LYS A 99 3.09 -21.37 -1.17
N THR A 100 2.00 -20.65 -1.47
CA THR A 100 0.66 -21.23 -1.57
C THR A 100 0.55 -22.12 -2.80
N LEU A 101 1.14 -21.72 -3.93
CA LEU A 101 1.20 -22.51 -5.16
C LEU A 101 1.88 -23.87 -4.95
N GLN A 102 2.99 -23.93 -4.21
CA GLN A 102 3.64 -25.20 -3.85
C GLN A 102 2.80 -26.05 -2.88
N SER A 103 1.97 -25.42 -2.06
CA SER A 103 1.21 -26.09 -1.01
C SER A 103 -0.14 -26.64 -1.49
N VAL A 104 -0.52 -26.42 -2.75
CA VAL A 104 -1.77 -26.89 -3.36
C VAL A 104 -1.93 -28.40 -3.22
N LEU A 105 -0.86 -29.18 -3.36
CA LEU A 105 -0.90 -30.66 -3.25
C LEU A 105 -1.24 -31.16 -1.85
N ASN A 106 -0.80 -30.44 -0.82
CA ASN A 106 -0.84 -30.95 0.55
C ASN A 106 -2.10 -30.54 1.32
N GLN A 107 -3.07 -29.86 0.68
CA GLN A 107 -4.30 -29.31 1.30
C GLN A 107 -4.05 -28.52 2.61
N ARG A 108 -2.81 -28.02 2.81
CA ARG A 108 -2.44 -27.23 3.99
C ARG A 108 -2.89 -25.78 3.89
N CYS A 109 -3.43 -25.37 2.75
CA CYS A 109 -3.91 -24.02 2.50
C CYS A 109 -5.39 -23.89 2.89
N ARG A 110 -5.69 -23.96 4.19
CA ARG A 110 -7.05 -23.66 4.69
C ARG A 110 -7.35 -22.16 4.66
N ASP A 111 -6.32 -21.33 4.82
CA ASP A 111 -6.39 -19.88 4.75
C ASP A 111 -5.53 -19.37 3.60
N PHE A 112 -6.17 -18.91 2.52
CA PHE A 112 -5.46 -18.27 1.41
C PHE A 112 -4.82 -16.98 1.92
N PRO A 113 -3.56 -16.66 1.57
CA PRO A 113 -2.81 -15.62 2.27
C PRO A 113 -3.39 -14.22 2.07
N VAL A 114 -4.29 -14.00 1.11
CA VAL A 114 -4.80 -12.69 0.72
C VAL A 114 -6.33 -12.75 0.57
N ASP A 115 -7.05 -11.72 1.01
CA ASP A 115 -8.49 -11.61 0.69
C ASP A 115 -8.69 -11.21 -0.79
N VAL A 116 -8.91 -12.22 -1.63
CA VAL A 116 -9.12 -12.07 -3.07
C VAL A 116 -10.40 -11.29 -3.39
N ALA A 117 -11.46 -11.44 -2.58
CA ALA A 117 -12.72 -10.74 -2.81
C ALA A 117 -12.56 -9.24 -2.53
N ALA A 118 -11.87 -8.89 -1.44
CA ALA A 118 -11.51 -7.51 -1.14
C ALA A 118 -10.62 -6.91 -2.25
N ALA A 119 -9.66 -7.67 -2.77
CA ALA A 119 -8.77 -7.24 -3.85
C ALA A 119 -9.51 -6.95 -5.16
N GLN A 120 -10.48 -7.82 -5.52
CA GLN A 120 -11.34 -7.61 -6.69
C GLN A 120 -12.24 -6.39 -6.53
N LEU A 121 -12.84 -6.19 -5.34
CA LEU A 121 -13.70 -5.05 -5.07
C LEU A 121 -12.93 -3.72 -5.19
N GLN A 122 -11.71 -3.65 -4.64
CA GLN A 122 -10.83 -2.50 -4.78
C GLN A 122 -10.55 -2.18 -6.26
N ALA A 123 -10.22 -3.19 -7.06
CA ALA A 123 -9.97 -3.01 -8.48
C ALA A 123 -11.21 -2.54 -9.28
N GLN A 124 -12.42 -2.94 -8.86
CA GLN A 124 -13.66 -2.54 -9.52
C GLN A 124 -14.07 -1.10 -9.19
N THR A 125 -13.98 -0.68 -7.93
CA THR A 125 -14.33 0.69 -7.49
C THR A 125 -13.48 1.75 -8.19
N LEU A 126 -12.20 1.46 -8.45
CA LEU A 126 -11.26 2.40 -9.07
C LEU A 126 -11.50 2.57 -10.60
N ASN A 127 -11.94 1.51 -11.29
CA ASN A 127 -12.28 1.57 -12.72
C ASN A 127 -13.46 2.52 -13.01
N GLN A 128 -14.43 2.63 -12.10
CA GLN A 128 -15.56 3.57 -12.22
C GLN A 128 -15.14 5.05 -12.10
N ILE A 129 -14.08 5.32 -11.33
CA ILE A 129 -13.54 6.67 -11.15
C ILE A 129 -12.78 7.13 -12.41
N ARG A 130 -12.11 6.22 -13.13
CA ARG A 130 -11.40 6.55 -14.38
C ARG A 130 -12.34 6.93 -15.52
N SER A 131 -13.51 6.30 -15.62
CA SER A 131 -14.52 6.63 -16.65
C SER A 131 -15.13 8.04 -16.51
N SER A 132 -14.90 8.71 -15.38
CA SER A 132 -15.40 10.07 -15.11
C SER A 132 -14.34 11.17 -15.19
N GLN A 133 -13.07 10.84 -15.49
CA GLN A 133 -11.96 11.82 -15.57
C GLN A 133 -11.27 11.92 -16.95
N SER A 134 -11.94 11.55 -18.05
CA SER A 134 -11.45 11.88 -19.39
C SER A 134 -11.86 13.31 -19.75
N ASN A 135 -11.05 14.31 -19.40
CA ASN A 135 -10.91 15.57 -20.16
C ASN A 135 -9.60 16.28 -19.80
N ASP A 136 -8.81 16.51 -20.85
CA ASP A 136 -7.72 17.47 -21.05
C ASP A 136 -6.53 17.53 -20.07
N VAL A 137 -5.35 17.12 -20.57
CA VAL A 137 -4.07 17.49 -19.96
C VAL A 137 -3.11 17.99 -21.03
N ASN A 138 -2.92 19.30 -21.07
CA ASN A 138 -1.76 19.97 -21.63
C ASN A 138 -1.33 21.03 -20.60
N GLY A 139 -0.35 20.72 -19.74
CA GLY A 139 0.16 21.62 -18.70
C GLY A 139 1.26 20.98 -17.85
N ASP A 140 2.31 21.75 -17.55
CA ASP A 140 3.58 21.39 -16.86
C ASP A 140 3.48 20.28 -15.78
N ASP A 141 3.91 19.07 -16.14
CA ASP A 141 3.75 17.80 -15.40
C ASP A 141 4.25 17.85 -13.94
N ARG A 142 5.28 18.64 -13.63
CA ARG A 142 5.91 18.63 -12.30
C ARG A 142 5.06 19.29 -11.22
N GLN A 143 4.17 20.21 -11.60
CA GLN A 143 3.30 20.92 -10.66
C GLN A 143 2.04 20.11 -10.36
N VAL A 144 1.54 19.37 -11.36
CA VAL A 144 0.36 18.50 -11.26
C VAL A 144 0.63 17.30 -10.35
N VAL A 145 1.80 16.67 -10.45
CA VAL A 145 2.18 15.52 -9.60
C VAL A 145 2.25 15.92 -8.12
N ARG A 146 2.79 17.11 -7.80
CA ARG A 146 2.88 17.59 -6.41
C ARG A 146 1.52 17.91 -5.80
N ALA A 147 0.59 18.44 -6.59
CA ALA A 147 -0.75 18.78 -6.12
C ALA A 147 -1.55 17.52 -5.72
N ARG A 148 -1.33 16.40 -6.43
CA ARG A 148 -2.05 15.13 -6.20
C ARG A 148 -1.53 14.30 -5.02
N GLY A 149 -0.30 14.52 -4.57
CA GLY A 149 0.34 13.70 -3.53
C GLY A 149 0.78 12.32 -4.04
N SER A 150 1.13 11.42 -3.12
CA SER A 150 1.62 10.06 -3.39
C SER A 150 1.01 8.99 -2.48
N LEU A 151 -0.22 9.23 -2.01
CA LEU A 151 -0.97 8.27 -1.20
C LEU A 151 -1.18 6.95 -1.95
N LEU A 152 -0.99 5.85 -1.22
CA LEU A 152 -1.07 4.49 -1.74
C LEU A 152 -2.41 3.83 -1.37
N PRO A 153 -2.86 2.80 -2.13
CA PRO A 153 -4.05 2.03 -1.80
C PRO A 153 -4.03 1.45 -0.40
N LYS A 154 -5.21 1.16 0.13
CA LYS A 154 -5.36 0.31 1.30
C LYS A 154 -4.78 -1.07 0.99
N PRO A 155 -3.79 -1.58 1.75
CA PRO A 155 -3.27 -2.92 1.56
C PRO A 155 -4.37 -3.97 1.69
N LEU A 156 -4.13 -5.13 1.10
CA LEU A 156 -5.07 -6.24 1.23
C LEU A 156 -5.02 -6.80 2.66
N PRO A 157 -6.18 -6.93 3.33
CA PRO A 157 -6.21 -7.53 4.65
C PRO A 157 -5.74 -8.98 4.58
N LEU A 158 -4.89 -9.36 5.53
CA LEU A 158 -4.42 -10.72 5.74
C LEU A 158 -5.16 -11.27 6.97
N ALA A 159 -5.65 -12.50 6.91
CA ALA A 159 -6.39 -13.10 8.01
C ALA A 159 -5.59 -13.04 9.32
N GLY A 160 -6.21 -12.47 10.37
CA GLY A 160 -5.59 -12.31 11.69
C GLY A 160 -4.57 -11.17 11.80
N MET A 161 -4.46 -10.28 10.82
CA MET A 161 -3.62 -9.09 10.87
C MET A 161 -4.44 -7.82 10.88
N THR A 162 -4.01 -6.82 11.66
CA THR A 162 -4.66 -5.51 11.72
C THR A 162 -3.96 -4.52 10.80
N LEU A 163 -4.70 -3.96 9.84
CA LEU A 163 -4.25 -2.84 9.00
C LEU A 163 -4.67 -1.51 9.60
N ILE A 164 -3.79 -0.50 9.47
CA ILE A 164 -4.04 0.84 10.01
C ILE A 164 -4.32 1.82 8.88
N THR A 165 -5.41 2.57 9.03
CA THR A 165 -5.64 3.81 8.28
C THR A 165 -5.51 5.00 9.24
N VAL A 166 -4.75 6.01 8.86
CA VAL A 166 -4.66 7.27 9.59
C VAL A 166 -5.32 8.35 8.74
N ARG A 167 -6.45 8.88 9.21
CA ARG A 167 -7.06 10.08 8.66
C ARG A 167 -6.34 11.31 9.19
N VAL A 168 -5.81 12.14 8.30
CA VAL A 168 -5.23 13.42 8.65
C VAL A 168 -6.32 14.48 8.57
N GLU A 169 -6.71 15.05 9.70
CA GLU A 169 -7.85 15.99 9.75
C GLU A 169 -7.40 17.45 9.63
N ARG A 170 -6.45 17.87 10.47
CA ARG A 170 -5.94 19.25 10.44
C ARG A 170 -4.69 19.38 11.26
N ILE A 171 -3.93 20.43 10.99
CA ILE A 171 -2.77 20.82 11.80
C ILE A 171 -2.90 22.27 12.26
N GLY A 172 -2.74 22.48 13.56
CA GLY A 172 -2.72 23.80 14.19
C GLY A 172 -1.36 24.46 14.07
N LEU A 173 -1.28 25.66 13.48
CA LEU A 173 -0.07 26.45 13.32
C LEU A 173 -0.37 27.93 13.55
N LYS A 174 0.57 28.69 14.12
CA LYS A 174 0.36 30.12 14.44
C LYS A 174 0.07 30.99 13.20
N ASP A 175 0.55 30.56 12.04
CA ASP A 175 0.64 31.30 10.79
C ASP A 175 0.19 30.42 9.60
N ALA A 176 -0.88 29.64 9.79
CA ALA A 176 -1.29 28.57 8.87
C ALA A 176 -1.55 29.07 7.43
N THR A 177 -2.13 30.26 7.26
CA THR A 177 -2.44 30.83 5.94
C THR A 177 -1.20 31.15 5.10
N GLN A 178 -0.05 31.40 5.73
CA GLN A 178 1.18 31.82 5.05
C GLN A 178 1.90 30.68 4.31
N TYR A 179 1.56 29.43 4.62
CA TYR A 179 2.19 28.27 3.98
C TYR A 179 1.65 28.08 2.57
N ILE A 180 2.56 28.01 1.60
CA ILE A 180 2.26 27.81 0.18
C ILE A 180 2.41 26.32 -0.12
N ASP A 181 1.40 25.79 -0.82
CA ASP A 181 1.26 24.37 -1.17
C ASP A 181 1.60 23.42 0.01
N PRO A 182 0.94 23.58 1.18
CA PRO A 182 1.24 22.76 2.32
C PRO A 182 0.72 21.33 2.14
N PHE A 183 1.52 20.36 2.56
CA PHE A 183 1.16 18.94 2.59
C PHE A 183 1.84 18.24 3.76
N ILE A 184 1.45 17.01 4.05
CA ILE A 184 2.08 16.17 5.08
C ILE A 184 2.73 14.96 4.42
N SER A 185 3.98 14.69 4.77
CA SER A 185 4.63 13.40 4.48
C SER A 185 4.46 12.47 5.66
N ILE A 186 3.97 11.26 5.39
CA ILE A 186 3.79 10.20 6.37
C ILE A 186 4.79 9.08 6.07
N SER A 187 5.55 8.67 7.08
CA SER A 187 6.53 7.58 6.95
C SER A 187 6.52 6.69 8.17
N VAL A 188 6.76 5.39 7.98
CA VAL A 188 6.90 4.43 9.09
C VAL A 188 8.35 4.05 9.20
N LYS A 189 8.95 4.25 10.38
CA LYS A 189 10.38 4.03 10.59
C LYS A 189 10.64 3.17 11.82
N ASP A 190 11.75 2.43 11.79
CA ASP A 190 12.22 1.63 12.91
C ASP A 190 12.89 2.49 13.99
N SER A 191 13.41 1.85 15.05
CA SER A 191 14.13 2.52 16.14
C SER A 191 15.44 3.21 15.72
N ALA A 192 16.02 2.83 14.57
CA ALA A 192 17.21 3.44 14.01
C ALA A 192 16.88 4.62 13.07
N GLY A 193 15.61 4.81 12.71
CA GLY A 193 15.13 5.82 11.78
C GLY A 193 15.10 5.36 10.32
N THR A 194 15.27 4.06 10.06
CA THR A 194 15.21 3.45 8.73
C THR A 194 13.76 3.28 8.29
N ASP A 195 13.46 3.55 7.01
CA ASP A 195 12.13 3.34 6.46
C ASP A 195 11.72 1.87 6.45
N LEU A 196 10.52 1.58 6.99
CA LEU A 196 9.90 0.26 7.01
C LEU A 196 8.89 0.08 5.87
N THR A 197 8.39 1.19 5.33
CA THR A 197 7.47 1.28 4.18
C THR A 197 7.83 2.50 3.34
N THR A 198 7.34 2.55 2.09
CA THR A 198 7.41 3.76 1.26
C THR A 198 6.73 4.94 1.97
N SER A 199 7.37 6.10 1.94
CA SER A 199 6.78 7.35 2.42
C SER A 199 5.66 7.81 1.50
N GLN A 200 4.59 8.37 2.07
CA GLN A 200 3.42 8.83 1.34
C GLN A 200 3.19 10.31 1.62
N ASP A 201 2.90 11.09 0.59
CA ASP A 201 2.58 12.51 0.71
C ASP A 201 1.08 12.71 0.49
N THR A 202 0.43 13.47 1.38
CA THR A 202 -0.94 13.93 1.13
C THR A 202 -0.96 14.82 -0.12
N PRO A 203 -2.12 14.98 -0.76
CA PRO A 203 -2.36 16.11 -1.66
C PRO A 203 -2.04 17.44 -0.96
N VAL A 204 -1.86 18.48 -1.77
CA VAL A 204 -1.74 19.84 -1.27
C VAL A 204 -3.08 20.24 -0.64
N ALA A 205 -3.04 20.74 0.60
CA ALA A 205 -4.25 21.16 1.30
C ALA A 205 -4.90 22.38 0.61
N ALA A 206 -6.17 22.21 0.23
CA ALA A 206 -6.95 23.27 -0.40
C ALA A 206 -7.47 24.31 0.62
N HIS A 207 -7.66 23.92 1.88
CA HIS A 207 -8.35 24.74 2.88
C HIS A 207 -7.42 25.18 4.00
N LYS A 208 -7.25 26.50 4.14
CA LYS A 208 -6.44 27.14 5.19
C LYS A 208 -7.28 28.17 5.93
N GLU A 209 -7.19 28.14 7.24
CA GLU A 209 -7.75 29.11 8.19
C GLU A 209 -6.61 29.82 8.92
N GLU A 210 -6.92 30.82 9.75
CA GLU A 210 -5.90 31.61 10.45
C GLU A 210 -4.88 30.74 11.22
N GLN A 211 -5.40 29.74 11.95
CA GLN A 211 -4.59 28.87 12.81
C GLN A 211 -4.56 27.41 12.37
N TYR A 212 -5.24 27.04 11.29
CA TYR A 212 -5.34 25.64 10.86
C TYR A 212 -5.11 25.48 9.36
N VAL A 213 -4.38 24.43 9.01
CA VAL A 213 -4.44 23.86 7.65
C VAL A 213 -5.29 22.59 7.76
N LYS A 214 -6.37 22.52 6.98
CA LYS A 214 -7.30 21.40 6.99
C LYS A 214 -6.93 20.39 5.91
N PHE A 215 -6.90 19.15 6.33
CA PHE A 215 -6.74 17.96 5.49
C PHE A 215 -8.03 17.13 5.61
N SER A 216 -8.21 16.13 4.78
CA SER A 216 -9.30 15.14 4.94
C SER A 216 -8.92 13.84 4.25
N ASP A 217 -7.63 13.51 4.32
CA ASP A 217 -7.02 12.45 3.53
C ASP A 217 -6.81 11.22 4.41
N ASP A 218 -7.21 10.06 3.89
CA ASP A 218 -6.96 8.76 4.50
C ASP A 218 -5.62 8.22 4.01
N VAL A 219 -4.72 7.93 4.94
CA VAL A 219 -3.39 7.38 4.66
C VAL A 219 -3.33 5.96 5.16
N HIS A 220 -3.16 5.01 4.26
CA HIS A 220 -3.09 3.59 4.60
C HIS A 220 -1.65 3.18 4.89
N ILE A 221 -1.40 2.65 6.08
CA ILE A 221 -0.07 2.14 6.44
C ILE A 221 0.17 0.85 5.65
N GLN A 222 1.25 0.82 4.87
CA GLN A 222 1.53 -0.23 3.89
C GLN A 222 2.10 -1.52 4.51
N LYS A 223 1.88 -1.72 5.81
CA LYS A 223 2.22 -2.92 6.58
C LYS A 223 1.20 -3.10 7.70
N SER A 224 0.89 -4.34 8.04
CA SER A 224 0.06 -4.65 9.20
C SER A 224 0.77 -4.28 10.50
N LEU A 225 -0.01 -3.87 11.50
CA LEU A 225 0.48 -3.52 12.83
C LEU A 225 1.29 -4.68 13.45
N ASP A 226 0.84 -5.91 13.24
CA ASP A 226 1.47 -7.13 13.77
C ASP A 226 2.83 -7.44 13.14
N SER A 227 3.06 -6.97 11.91
CA SER A 227 4.32 -7.20 11.18
C SER A 227 5.40 -6.17 11.49
N LEU A 228 5.05 -5.07 12.17
CA LEU A 228 5.99 -3.98 12.45
C LEU A 228 6.89 -4.32 13.65
N PRO A 229 8.21 -4.08 13.55
CA PRO A 229 9.16 -4.42 14.60
C PRO A 229 8.95 -3.56 15.85
N MET A 230 9.35 -4.07 17.02
CA MET A 230 9.30 -3.28 18.25
C MET A 230 10.09 -1.97 18.12
N GLY A 231 9.56 -0.89 18.67
CA GLY A 231 10.18 0.44 18.62
C GLY A 231 9.97 1.20 17.31
N PHE A 232 9.12 0.71 16.39
CA PHE A 232 8.69 1.50 15.25
C PHE A 232 7.89 2.75 15.66
N ALA A 233 7.82 3.75 14.79
CA ALA A 233 6.91 4.88 14.90
C ALA A 233 6.42 5.35 13.53
N ILE A 234 5.25 5.97 13.51
CA ILE A 234 4.68 6.66 12.35
C ILE A 234 5.03 8.14 12.48
N PHE A 235 5.70 8.72 11.50
CA PHE A 235 6.12 10.11 11.47
C PHE A 235 5.24 10.91 10.51
N PHE A 236 4.95 12.15 10.90
CA PHE A 236 4.18 13.12 10.14
C PHE A 236 5.01 14.40 10.00
N GLU A 237 5.43 14.73 8.78
CA GLU A 237 6.20 15.94 8.51
C GLU A 237 5.34 16.95 7.75
N PHE A 238 5.04 18.10 8.36
CA PHE A 238 4.37 19.19 7.66
C PHE A 238 5.39 19.95 6.79
N LYS A 239 5.13 19.98 5.49
CA LYS A 239 5.98 20.57 4.47
C LYS A 239 5.24 21.68 3.73
N HIS A 240 5.99 22.66 3.24
CA HIS A 240 5.47 23.73 2.38
C HIS A 240 6.53 24.20 1.39
N PHE A 241 6.09 24.81 0.31
CA PHE A 241 6.95 25.45 -0.67
C PHE A 241 7.44 26.83 -0.19
N LYS A 242 8.74 27.10 -0.32
CA LYS A 242 9.36 28.39 -0.03
C LYS A 242 9.73 29.11 -1.31
N PRO A 243 8.93 30.10 -1.79
CA PRO A 243 9.14 30.73 -3.10
C PRO A 243 10.53 31.34 -3.27
N LYS A 244 11.02 32.05 -2.24
CA LYS A 244 12.35 32.69 -2.25
C LYS A 244 13.49 31.68 -2.44
N LYS A 245 13.33 30.46 -1.94
CA LYS A 245 14.35 29.41 -2.04
C LYS A 245 14.06 28.42 -3.17
N LYS A 246 12.86 28.45 -3.75
CA LYS A 246 12.36 27.48 -4.73
C LYS A 246 12.50 26.02 -4.26
N VAL A 247 12.35 25.79 -2.95
CA VAL A 247 12.42 24.45 -2.35
C VAL A 247 11.21 24.15 -1.48
N VAL A 248 10.86 22.87 -1.38
CA VAL A 248 9.99 22.36 -0.33
C VAL A 248 10.80 22.21 0.96
N SER A 249 10.24 22.64 2.09
CA SER A 249 10.89 22.57 3.40
C SER A 249 9.94 21.98 4.43
N THR A 250 10.43 21.02 5.22
CA THR A 250 9.79 20.65 6.49
C THR A 250 9.78 21.87 7.41
N LYS A 251 8.62 22.16 8.01
CA LYS A 251 8.45 23.22 9.02
C LYS A 251 8.46 22.65 10.41
N CYS A 252 7.72 21.57 10.62
CA CYS A 252 7.60 20.86 11.87
C CYS A 252 7.22 19.41 11.60
N TRP A 253 7.31 18.59 12.64
CA TRP A 253 7.03 17.16 12.57
C TRP A 253 6.33 16.68 13.84
N ALA A 254 5.63 15.58 13.74
CA ALA A 254 5.05 14.82 14.84
C ALA A 254 5.34 13.34 14.62
N PHE A 255 5.16 12.52 15.64
CA PHE A 255 5.25 11.07 15.52
C PHE A 255 4.28 10.40 16.49
N MET A 256 3.99 9.13 16.25
CA MET A 256 3.14 8.27 17.07
C MET A 256 3.84 6.92 17.24
N GLU A 257 4.06 6.52 18.48
CA GLU A 257 4.65 5.22 18.83
C GLU A 257 3.59 4.11 18.90
N LYS A 258 4.03 2.85 18.96
CA LYS A 258 3.16 1.67 18.91
C LYS A 258 2.05 1.69 19.98
N ASP A 259 2.37 2.11 21.20
CA ASP A 259 1.47 2.15 22.35
C ASP A 259 0.46 3.31 22.29
N GLU A 260 0.74 4.32 21.48
CA GLU A 260 -0.16 5.44 21.18
C GLU A 260 -1.18 5.10 20.06
N ILE A 261 -0.92 4.06 19.27
CA ILE A 261 -1.82 3.62 18.20
C ILE A 261 -3.05 2.94 18.81
N LYS A 262 -4.15 3.69 18.87
CA LYS A 262 -5.47 3.22 19.33
C LYS A 262 -6.53 3.71 18.36
N GLU A 263 -7.57 2.92 18.16
CA GLU A 263 -8.69 3.31 17.32
C GLU A 263 -9.38 4.57 17.88
N GLY A 264 -9.66 5.54 17.01
CA GLY A 264 -10.32 6.79 17.35
C GLY A 264 -9.46 8.05 17.16
N PRO A 265 -9.89 9.20 17.72
CA PRO A 265 -9.20 10.47 17.59
C PRO A 265 -7.85 10.48 18.33
N VAL A 266 -6.83 11.05 17.68
CA VAL A 266 -5.48 11.21 18.22
C VAL A 266 -5.02 12.66 18.00
N VAL A 267 -4.35 13.23 19.00
CA VAL A 267 -3.83 14.60 18.95
C VAL A 267 -2.35 14.54 19.30
N LEU A 268 -1.48 15.03 18.41
CA LEU A 268 -0.02 14.96 18.58
C LEU A 268 0.59 16.35 18.69
N GLU A 269 1.58 16.50 19.57
CA GLU A 269 2.39 17.71 19.61
C GLU A 269 3.24 17.88 18.35
N LEU A 270 3.61 19.14 18.08
CA LEU A 270 4.45 19.51 16.96
C LEU A 270 5.86 19.83 17.45
N TYR A 271 6.85 19.31 16.75
CA TYR A 271 8.27 19.48 17.04
C TYR A 271 8.99 20.28 15.97
N LYS A 272 10.04 20.99 16.37
CA LYS A 272 10.89 21.79 15.49
C LYS A 272 11.74 20.88 14.63
N LYS A 273 11.92 21.28 13.38
CA LYS A 273 12.92 20.71 12.48
C LYS A 273 14.36 20.88 13.03
N PRO A 274 15.34 20.07 12.59
CA PRO A 274 15.20 18.91 11.71
C PRO A 274 14.40 17.78 12.37
N THR A 275 13.77 16.95 11.56
CA THR A 275 13.06 15.75 12.02
C THR A 275 14.07 14.76 12.59
N ASP A 276 13.88 14.32 13.84
CA ASP A 276 14.73 13.32 14.47
C ASP A 276 14.02 11.97 14.51
N TYR A 277 14.31 11.13 13.51
CA TYR A 277 13.70 9.80 13.39
C TYR A 277 14.11 8.82 14.49
N LYS A 278 15.16 9.13 15.25
CA LYS A 278 15.57 8.35 16.44
C LYS A 278 14.90 8.85 17.72
N ARG A 279 14.16 9.97 17.66
CA ARG A 279 13.41 10.55 18.78
C ARG A 279 14.28 10.85 20.02
N LYS A 280 15.56 11.17 19.83
CA LYS A 280 16.51 11.39 20.94
C LYS A 280 16.61 12.86 21.34
N SER A 281 16.43 13.78 20.40
CA SER A 281 16.53 15.22 20.61
C SER A 281 15.29 15.92 20.07
N ILE A 282 14.21 15.86 20.85
CA ILE A 282 12.92 16.42 20.49
C ILE A 282 12.78 17.83 21.07
N LYS A 283 12.40 18.80 20.24
CA LYS A 283 12.20 20.20 20.65
C LYS A 283 10.81 20.67 20.28
N LEU A 284 9.97 20.97 21.28
CA LEU A 284 8.61 21.44 21.06
C LEU A 284 8.56 22.71 20.18
N LEU A 285 7.66 22.72 19.20
CA LEU A 285 7.42 23.87 18.31
C LEU A 285 6.76 25.02 19.06
N THR A 286 5.76 24.71 19.88
CA THR A 286 4.93 25.67 20.59
C THR A 286 4.28 25.04 21.81
N VAL A 287 4.11 25.81 22.88
CA VAL A 287 3.33 25.42 24.08
C VAL A 287 1.85 25.79 23.96
N LYS A 288 1.48 26.56 22.93
CA LYS A 288 0.06 26.85 22.62
C LYS A 288 -0.65 25.55 22.20
N PRO A 289 -1.97 25.43 22.43
CA PRO A 289 -2.76 24.25 22.07
C PRO A 289 -2.98 24.16 20.55
N LEU A 290 -1.89 23.91 19.82
CA LEU A 290 -1.82 23.82 18.37
C LEU A 290 -1.15 22.49 18.03
N TYR A 291 -1.96 21.55 17.55
CA TYR A 291 -1.60 20.14 17.43
C TYR A 291 -1.87 19.61 16.02
N LEU A 292 -1.32 18.44 15.72
CA LEU A 292 -1.78 17.62 14.61
C LEU A 292 -2.97 16.78 15.08
N HIS A 293 -4.11 16.92 14.41
CA HIS A 293 -5.33 16.15 14.67
C HIS A 293 -5.45 15.02 13.66
N LEU A 294 -5.58 13.81 14.17
CA LEU A 294 -5.66 12.58 13.41
C LEU A 294 -6.85 11.75 13.89
N LYS A 295 -7.29 10.81 13.05
CA LYS A 295 -8.18 9.71 13.47
C LYS A 295 -7.61 8.40 12.96
N VAL A 296 -7.37 7.47 13.88
CA VAL A 296 -6.86 6.13 13.57
C VAL A 296 -8.05 5.19 13.41
N LEU A 297 -8.03 4.38 12.35
CA LEU A 297 -9.01 3.34 12.06
C LEU A 297 -8.29 2.01 11.94
N PHE A 298 -8.82 0.99 12.61
CA PHE A 298 -8.36 -0.38 12.44
C PHE A 298 -9.22 -1.07 11.39
N ASN A 299 -8.55 -1.76 10.48
CA ASN A 299 -9.19 -2.54 9.44
C ASN A 299 -8.72 -3.99 9.62
N ASN A 300 -9.66 -4.86 9.96
CA ASN A 300 -9.45 -6.30 10.04
C ASN A 300 -10.08 -6.98 8.82
#